data_AF-A0A2V9LHR1-F1
#
_entry.id   AF-A0A2V9LHR1-F1
#
_cell.length_a   1.000
_cell.length_b   1.000
_cell.length_c   1.000
_cell.angle_alpha   90.00
_cell.angle_beta   90.00
_cell.angle_gamma   90.00
#
_symmetry.space_group_name_H-M   'P 1'
#
loop_
_entity.id
_entity.type
_entity.pdbx_description
1 polymer ?
#
loop_
_entity_poly.entity_id
_entity_poly.type
_entity_poly.pdbx_seq_one_letter_code
_entity_poly.pdbx_strand_id
1 'polypeptide(L)'
;MRRAEPQTATPAVCATGVRPPVIGCSGAIYGILLAYAVLFPNRLIYVWMIVPVKAKWFVVFMGGIEFLSELSGSAPGISHIAHLGGMLIGFLYLRGRGLTYRFELRFHDWRRARLRRRFESYMRRQEKKDDPDRWIN
;
A
#
# COMPACT_ATOMS: atom_id res chain seq x y z
N MET A 1 -67.51 -12.10 16.98
CA MET A 1 -66.44 -12.13 18.00
C MET A 1 -65.31 -13.06 17.54
N ARG A 2 -64.25 -12.51 16.96
CA ARG A 2 -62.93 -13.15 16.84
C ARG A 2 -61.91 -12.04 17.05
N ARG A 3 -61.20 -12.08 18.19
CA ARG A 3 -60.18 -11.08 18.54
C ARG A 3 -59.01 -11.19 17.57
N ALA A 4 -58.43 -10.04 17.27
CA ALA A 4 -57.19 -9.89 16.52
C ALA A 4 -56.02 -10.46 17.33
N GLU A 5 -55.19 -11.27 16.68
CA GLU A 5 -53.82 -11.54 17.11
C GLU A 5 -52.92 -10.61 16.26
N PRO A 6 -52.26 -9.60 16.86
CA PRO A 6 -51.29 -8.78 16.14
C PRO A 6 -50.06 -9.64 15.85
N GLN A 7 -49.62 -9.67 14.59
CA GLN A 7 -48.35 -10.26 14.21
C GLN A 7 -47.25 -9.53 14.99
N THR A 8 -46.73 -10.18 16.04
CA THR A 8 -45.63 -9.68 16.85
C THR A 8 -44.43 -9.62 15.94
N ALA A 9 -44.12 -8.40 15.50
CA ALA A 9 -42.90 -8.05 14.82
C ALA A 9 -41.73 -8.64 15.63
N THR A 10 -41.15 -9.72 15.14
CA THR A 10 -39.76 -10.06 15.44
C THR A 10 -38.98 -8.76 15.25
N PRO A 11 -38.28 -8.24 16.28
CA PRO A 11 -37.47 -7.06 16.09
C PRO A 11 -36.57 -7.37 14.91
N ALA A 12 -36.74 -6.59 13.85
CA ALA A 12 -35.74 -6.49 12.80
C ALA A 12 -34.46 -6.18 13.55
N VAL A 13 -33.66 -7.22 13.78
CA VAL A 13 -32.25 -7.06 14.12
C VAL A 13 -31.76 -6.32 12.90
N CYS A 14 -31.72 -4.99 13.01
CA CYS A 14 -31.01 -4.12 12.12
C CYS A 14 -29.61 -4.71 12.10
N ALA A 15 -29.33 -5.55 11.11
CA ALA A 15 -28.02 -6.04 10.80
C ALA A 15 -27.20 -4.76 10.70
N THR A 16 -26.48 -4.44 11.77
CA THR A 16 -25.60 -3.28 11.80
C THR A 16 -24.67 -3.55 10.65
N GLY A 17 -24.86 -2.76 9.59
CA GLY A 17 -24.23 -2.92 8.27
C GLY A 17 -22.75 -2.59 8.35
N VAL A 18 -22.04 -3.15 9.33
CA VAL A 18 -20.60 -3.20 9.43
C VAL A 18 -20.18 -4.23 8.40
N ARG A 19 -20.25 -3.84 7.13
CA ARG A 19 -19.41 -4.45 6.11
C ARG A 19 -17.99 -4.36 6.64
N PRO A 20 -17.20 -5.45 6.66
CA PRO A 20 -15.81 -5.37 7.10
C PRO A 20 -15.14 -4.23 6.33
N PRO A 21 -14.45 -3.30 7.02
CA PRO A 21 -13.99 -2.04 6.42
C PRO A 21 -12.92 -2.22 5.34
N VAL A 22 -12.44 -3.45 5.11
CA VAL A 22 -11.41 -3.77 4.13
C VAL A 22 -11.85 -4.97 3.29
N ILE A 23 -12.40 -4.69 2.11
CA ILE A 23 -12.60 -5.65 1.04
C ILE A 23 -11.48 -5.38 0.02
N GLY A 24 -10.59 -6.36 -0.25
CA GLY A 24 -9.52 -6.21 -1.24
C GLY A 24 -8.07 -6.21 -0.73
N CYS A 25 -7.80 -6.62 0.51
CA CYS A 25 -6.42 -6.81 1.01
C CYS A 25 -5.61 -7.83 0.17
N SER A 26 -6.30 -8.74 -0.52
CA SER A 26 -5.71 -9.75 -1.38
C SER A 26 -4.77 -9.17 -2.46
N GLY A 27 -5.06 -8.00 -3.02
CA GLY A 27 -4.16 -7.36 -3.99
C GLY A 27 -2.78 -7.01 -3.40
N ALA A 28 -2.75 -6.53 -2.16
CA ALA A 28 -1.49 -6.26 -1.46
C ALA A 28 -0.68 -7.53 -1.20
N ILE A 29 -1.36 -8.64 -0.86
CA ILE A 29 -0.73 -9.95 -0.68
C ILE A 29 -0.07 -10.41 -1.99
N TYR A 30 -0.76 -10.27 -3.11
CA TYR A 30 -0.21 -10.57 -4.44
C TYR A 30 1.00 -9.69 -4.79
N GLY A 31 0.97 -8.41 -4.40
CA GLY A 31 2.12 -7.50 -4.52
C GLY A 31 3.34 -7.94 -3.68
N ILE A 32 3.13 -8.34 -2.43
CA ILE A 32 4.20 -8.83 -1.54
C ILE A 32 4.76 -10.17 -2.05
N LEU A 33 3.89 -11.07 -2.51
CA LEU A 33 4.30 -12.36 -3.06
C LEU A 33 5.21 -12.16 -4.28
N LEU A 34 4.84 -11.23 -5.17
CA LEU A 34 5.69 -10.85 -6.28
C LEU A 34 7.00 -10.21 -5.84
N ALA A 35 6.97 -9.31 -4.85
CA ALA A 35 8.19 -8.73 -4.30
C ALA A 35 9.14 -9.81 -3.76
N TYR A 36 8.62 -10.81 -3.05
CA TYR A 36 9.39 -11.93 -2.54
C TYR A 36 10.03 -12.75 -3.67
N ALA A 37 9.28 -13.08 -4.72
CA ALA A 37 9.79 -13.84 -5.85
C ALA A 37 10.87 -13.09 -6.65
N VAL A 38 10.76 -11.76 -6.76
CA VAL A 38 11.78 -10.93 -7.42
C VAL A 38 13.04 -10.81 -6.55
N LEU A 39 12.91 -10.69 -5.23
CA LEU A 39 14.06 -10.60 -4.31
C LEU A 39 14.77 -11.93 -4.11
N PHE A 40 14.03 -13.04 -4.05
CA PHE A 40 14.56 -14.38 -3.77
C PHE A 40 14.15 -15.41 -4.83
N PRO A 41 14.53 -15.22 -6.11
CA PRO A 41 14.01 -16.01 -7.23
C PRO A 41 14.41 -17.49 -7.19
N ASN A 42 15.51 -17.84 -6.52
CA ASN A 42 16.03 -19.20 -6.42
C ASN A 42 15.66 -19.90 -5.11
N ARG A 43 14.93 -19.22 -4.20
CA ARG A 43 14.50 -19.82 -2.95
C ARG A 43 13.38 -20.83 -3.22
N LEU A 44 13.47 -21.99 -2.57
CA LEU A 44 12.49 -23.06 -2.70
C LEU A 44 11.29 -22.78 -1.78
N ILE A 45 10.10 -22.87 -2.35
CA ILE A 45 8.82 -22.88 -1.65
C ILE A 45 8.27 -24.29 -1.78
N TYR A 46 7.91 -24.89 -0.65
CA TYR A 46 7.30 -26.22 -0.63
C TYR A 46 5.80 -26.08 -0.77
N VAL A 47 5.30 -26.37 -1.98
CA VAL A 47 3.86 -26.38 -2.26
C VAL A 47 3.28 -27.66 -1.64
N TRP A 48 2.26 -27.50 -0.79
CA TRP A 48 1.65 -28.59 -0.03
C TRP A 48 2.65 -29.45 0.77
N MET A 49 3.79 -28.88 1.18
CA MET A 49 4.92 -29.56 1.82
C MET A 49 5.59 -30.69 1.00
N ILE A 50 5.13 -30.95 -0.23
CA ILE A 50 5.57 -32.10 -1.04
C ILE A 50 6.45 -31.66 -2.20
N VAL A 51 6.08 -30.58 -2.91
CA VAL A 51 6.73 -30.20 -4.16
C VAL A 51 7.60 -28.95 -3.97
N PRO A 52 8.94 -29.05 -4.08
CA PRO A 52 9.81 -27.89 -4.02
C PRO A 52 9.77 -27.13 -5.35
N VAL A 53 9.21 -25.91 -5.32
CA VAL A 53 9.12 -25.03 -6.48
C VAL A 53 9.94 -23.76 -6.21
N LYS A 54 10.69 -23.28 -7.19
CA LYS A 54 11.39 -21.99 -7.03
C LYS A 54 10.36 -20.86 -6.96
N ALA A 55 10.56 -19.90 -6.05
CA ALA A 55 9.63 -18.78 -5.81
C ALA A 55 9.21 -18.03 -7.09
N LYS A 56 10.15 -17.81 -8.02
CA LYS A 56 9.86 -17.17 -9.33
C LYS A 56 8.80 -17.89 -10.14
N TRP A 57 8.86 -19.22 -10.19
CA TRP A 57 7.94 -20.02 -11.00
C TRP A 57 6.56 -20.09 -10.36
N PHE A 58 6.51 -20.18 -9.03
CA PHE A 58 5.27 -20.15 -8.28
C PHE A 58 4.47 -18.86 -8.55
N VAL A 59 5.13 -17.71 -8.49
CA VAL A 59 4.46 -16.41 -8.70
C VAL A 59 4.10 -16.17 -10.15
N VAL A 60 4.95 -16.57 -11.10
CA VAL A 60 4.62 -16.47 -12.53
C VAL A 60 3.39 -17.31 -12.87
N PHE A 61 3.31 -18.53 -12.32
CA PHE A 61 2.15 -19.39 -12.52
C PHE A 61 0.87 -18.80 -11.91
N MET A 62 0.95 -18.31 -10.67
CA MET A 62 -0.18 -17.64 -10.00
C MET A 62 -0.64 -16.39 -10.77
N GLY A 63 0.28 -15.51 -11.16
CA GLY A 63 -0.05 -14.32 -11.95
C GLY A 63 -0.58 -14.65 -13.35
N GLY A 64 -0.09 -15.73 -13.97
CA GLY A 64 -0.56 -16.21 -15.26
C GLY A 64 -2.00 -16.74 -15.21
N ILE A 65 -2.35 -17.52 -14.18
CA ILE A 65 -3.73 -17.98 -13.94
C ILE A 65 -4.64 -16.79 -13.69
N GLU A 66 -4.23 -15.86 -12.84
CA GLU A 66 -4.98 -14.65 -12.52
C GLU A 66 -5.26 -13.81 -13.77
N PHE A 67 -4.26 -13.65 -14.64
CA PHE A 67 -4.39 -12.93 -15.92
C PHE A 67 -5.32 -13.65 -16.91
N LEU A 68 -5.22 -14.98 -17.02
CA LEU A 68 -6.14 -15.77 -17.85
C LEU A 68 -7.57 -15.71 -17.34
N SER A 69 -7.75 -15.72 -16.02
CA SER A 69 -9.07 -15.67 -15.37
C SER A 69 -9.75 -14.31 -15.56
N GLU A 70 -8.95 -13.24 -15.58
CA GLU A 70 -9.39 -11.91 -15.96
C GLU A 70 -9.87 -11.87 -17.43
N LEU A 71 -9.10 -12.46 -18.35
CA LEU A 71 -9.47 -12.52 -19.78
C LEU A 71 -10.74 -13.36 -20.03
N SER A 72 -10.94 -14.42 -19.25
CA SER A 72 -12.09 -15.33 -19.42
C SER A 72 -13.36 -14.86 -18.70
N GLY A 73 -13.32 -13.73 -17.99
CA GLY A 73 -14.47 -13.15 -17.28
C GLY A 73 -15.14 -14.09 -16.28
N SER A 74 -14.41 -15.09 -15.78
CA SER A 74 -15.01 -16.32 -15.23
C SER A 74 -15.45 -16.25 -13.76
N ALA A 75 -15.33 -15.11 -13.06
CA ALA A 75 -15.67 -15.01 -11.64
C ALA A 75 -16.41 -13.71 -11.27
N PRO A 76 -17.76 -13.69 -11.24
CA PRO A 76 -18.50 -12.59 -10.66
C PRO A 76 -18.33 -12.61 -9.13
N GLY A 77 -17.58 -11.63 -8.58
CA GLY A 77 -17.49 -11.39 -7.13
C GLY A 77 -16.08 -11.19 -6.56
N ILE A 78 -15.03 -11.55 -7.31
CA ILE A 78 -13.63 -11.35 -6.92
C ILE A 78 -12.95 -10.59 -8.06
N SER A 79 -12.35 -9.43 -7.76
CA SER A 79 -11.68 -8.62 -8.78
C SER A 79 -10.28 -9.17 -9.05
N HIS A 80 -10.14 -9.95 -10.11
CA HIS A 80 -8.83 -10.41 -10.58
C HIS A 80 -7.96 -9.23 -11.05
N ILE A 81 -8.56 -8.19 -11.64
CA ILE A 81 -7.93 -6.87 -11.88
C ILE A 81 -7.25 -6.32 -10.62
N ALA A 82 -7.90 -6.37 -9.45
CA ALA A 82 -7.33 -5.84 -8.23
C ALA A 82 -6.08 -6.61 -7.79
N HIS A 83 -6.06 -7.94 -8.00
CA HIS A 83 -4.87 -8.76 -7.76
C HIS A 83 -3.74 -8.42 -8.72
N LEU A 84 -4.03 -8.30 -10.03
CA LEU A 84 -3.05 -7.88 -11.04
C LEU A 84 -2.51 -6.48 -10.77
N GLY A 85 -3.37 -5.54 -10.39
CA GLY A 85 -2.99 -4.19 -10.00
C GLY A 85 -2.02 -4.20 -8.82
N GLY A 86 -2.29 -5.03 -7.80
CA GLY A 86 -1.38 -5.21 -6.66
C GLY A 86 -0.02 -5.79 -7.05
N MET A 87 0.01 -6.80 -7.93
CA MET A 87 1.26 -7.35 -8.48
C MET A 87 2.03 -6.29 -9.29
N LEU A 88 1.34 -5.52 -10.13
CA LEU A 88 1.94 -4.49 -10.97
C LEU A 88 2.56 -3.38 -10.12
N ILE A 89 1.82 -2.84 -9.14
CA ILE A 89 2.33 -1.81 -8.23
C ILE A 89 3.51 -2.36 -7.41
N GLY A 90 3.44 -3.60 -6.93
CA GLY A 90 4.55 -4.26 -6.24
C GLY A 90 5.81 -4.38 -7.12
N PHE A 91 5.63 -4.73 -8.40
CA PHE A 91 6.72 -4.80 -9.37
C PHE A 91 7.34 -3.43 -9.65
N LEU A 92 6.51 -2.41 -9.89
CA LEU A 92 6.96 -1.04 -10.12
C LEU A 92 7.71 -0.48 -8.90
N TYR A 93 7.22 -0.76 -7.69
CA TYR A 93 7.88 -0.37 -6.44
C TYR A 93 9.28 -0.98 -6.33
N LEU A 94 9.43 -2.28 -6.64
CA LEU A 94 10.72 -2.96 -6.61
C LEU A 94 11.67 -2.53 -7.72
N ARG A 95 11.14 -2.27 -8.92
CA ARG A 95 11.92 -1.83 -10.08
C ARG A 95 12.34 -0.36 -9.95
N GLY A 96 11.54 0.45 -9.27
CA GLY A 96 11.76 1.86 -8.99
C GLY A 96 12.79 2.16 -7.91
N ARG A 97 13.88 1.38 -7.77
CA ARG A 97 14.93 1.59 -6.75
C ARG A 97 15.49 3.02 -6.71
N GLY A 98 15.41 3.76 -7.82
CA GLY A 98 15.74 5.19 -7.88
C GLY A 98 14.58 6.14 -7.56
N LEU A 99 13.32 5.74 -7.80
CA LEU A 99 12.13 6.56 -7.57
C LEU A 99 11.77 6.64 -6.08
N THR A 100 11.87 5.53 -5.35
CA THR A 100 11.64 5.48 -3.90
C THR A 100 12.68 6.29 -3.14
N TYR A 101 13.97 6.10 -3.43
CA TYR A 101 15.06 6.95 -2.92
C TYR A 101 14.86 8.43 -3.26
N ARG A 102 14.41 8.76 -4.48
CA ARG A 102 14.12 10.16 -4.87
C ARG A 102 12.94 10.76 -4.12
N PHE A 103 11.88 10.00 -3.85
CA PHE A 103 10.76 10.46 -3.02
C PHE A 103 11.21 10.75 -1.58
N GLU A 104 12.02 9.85 -1.01
CA GLU A 104 12.62 9.99 0.32
C GLU A 104 13.45 11.28 0.42
N LEU A 105 14.38 11.48 -0.54
CA LEU A 105 15.23 12.67 -0.62
C LEU A 105 14.41 13.95 -0.81
N ARG A 106 13.43 13.94 -1.72
CA ARG A 106 12.54 15.09 -2.00
C ARG A 106 11.76 15.52 -0.75
N PHE A 107 11.30 14.58 0.06
CA PHE A 107 10.57 14.86 1.31
C PHE A 107 11.50 15.47 2.36
N HIS A 108 12.72 14.95 2.47
CA HIS A 108 13.73 15.47 3.39
C HIS A 108 14.15 16.89 3.01
N ASP A 109 14.35 17.16 1.72
CA ASP A 109 14.67 18.49 1.20
C ASP A 109 13.53 19.49 1.42
N TRP A 110 12.28 19.07 1.22
CA TRP A 110 11.11 19.90 1.53
C TRP A 110 10.99 20.24 3.02
N ARG A 111 11.24 19.26 3.91
CA ARG A 111 11.24 19.48 5.36
C ARG A 111 12.37 20.42 5.80
N ARG A 112 13.56 20.29 5.22
CA ARG A 112 14.72 21.18 5.48
C ARG A 112 14.49 22.58 4.93
N ALA A 113 13.88 22.72 3.77
CA ALA A 113 13.52 24.01 3.19
C ALA A 113 12.54 24.79 4.09
N ARG A 114 11.61 24.08 4.74
CA ARG A 114 10.67 24.69 5.69
C ARG A 114 11.33 25.08 7.02
N LEU A 115 12.35 24.34 7.46
CA LEU A 115 13.13 24.65 8.66
C LEU A 115 14.09 25.83 8.44
N ARG A 116 14.73 25.90 7.26
CA ARG A 116 15.66 26.99 6.88
C ARG A 116 15.01 28.36 6.98
N ARG A 117 13.76 28.52 6.51
CA ARG A 117 13.02 29.79 6.63
C ARG A 117 12.81 30.27 8.07
N ARG A 118 12.76 29.34 9.03
CA ARG A 118 12.66 29.68 10.46
C ARG A 118 14.04 29.97 11.07
N PHE A 119 15.08 29.26 10.63
CA PHE A 119 16.46 29.47 11.10
C PHE A 119 17.10 30.75 10.57
N GLU A 120 16.74 31.17 9.36
CA GLU A 120 17.28 32.36 8.69
C GLU A 120 16.97 33.65 9.48
N SER A 121 15.81 33.71 10.14
CA SER A 121 15.47 34.84 11.00
C SER A 121 16.31 34.88 12.30
N TYR A 122 16.69 33.72 12.84
CA TYR A 122 17.58 33.63 13.99
C TYR A 122 19.01 34.04 13.62
N MET A 123 19.53 33.54 12.50
CA MET A 123 20.88 33.85 12.04
C MET A 123 21.04 35.32 11.65
N ARG A 124 20.06 35.89 10.92
CA ARG A 124 20.06 37.32 10.55
C ARG A 124 20.04 38.26 11.76
N ARG A 125 19.40 37.83 12.86
CA ARG A 125 19.41 38.61 14.13
C ARG A 125 20.74 38.51 14.87
N GLN A 126 21.44 37.38 14.79
CA GLN A 126 22.79 37.28 15.35
C GLN A 126 23.78 38.11 14.55
N GLU A 127 23.79 37.98 13.22
CA GLU A 127 24.68 38.73 12.33
C GLU A 127 24.60 40.25 12.54
N LYS A 128 23.39 40.82 12.64
CA LYS A 128 23.21 42.25 12.96
C LYS A 128 23.68 42.68 14.36
N LYS A 129 23.76 41.74 15.30
CA LYS A 129 24.22 42.01 16.67
C LYS A 129 25.74 41.93 16.75
N ASP A 130 26.32 41.03 15.97
CA ASP A 130 27.75 40.73 15.90
C ASP A 130 28.51 41.62 14.90
N ASP A 131 27.80 42.51 14.20
CA ASP A 131 28.35 43.57 13.34
C ASP A 131 29.28 44.50 14.15
N PRO A 132 30.60 44.48 13.92
CA PRO A 132 31.57 45.29 14.67
C PRO A 132 31.40 46.79 14.39
N ASP A 133 30.81 47.16 13.26
CA ASP A 133 30.64 48.55 12.85
C ASP A 133 29.49 49.25 13.59
N ARG A 134 28.63 48.47 14.28
CA ARG A 134 27.49 48.98 15.06
C ARG A 134 27.92 49.81 16.29
N TRP A 135 29.17 49.70 16.73
CA TRP A 135 29.67 50.24 18.00
C TRP A 135 30.53 51.50 17.77
N ILE A 136 30.66 51.94 16.50
CA ILE A 136 31.60 52.97 16.04
C ILE A 136 30.87 54.31 15.72
N ASN A 137 29.64 54.51 16.19
CA ASN A 137 28.92 55.80 16.10
C ASN A 137 28.75 56.46 17.47
#